data_AF-A0A9J7L9Q7-F1
#
_entry.id   AF-A0A9J7L9Q7-F1
#
_cell.length_a   1.000
_cell.length_b   1.000
_cell.length_c   1.000
_cell.angle_alpha   90.00
_cell.angle_beta   90.00
_cell.angle_gamma   90.00
#
_symmetry.space_group_name_H-M   'P 1'
#
loop_
_entity.id
_entity.type
_entity.pdbx_description
1 polymer ?
#
loop_
_entity_poly.entity_id
_entity_poly.type
_entity_poly.pdbx_seq_one_letter_code
_entity_poly.pdbx_strand_id
1 'polypeptide(L)'
;MSLKRTCNTPRLMFMAGMVLLFVLNLPMLYVVWRQQSMFAELRFHLNNFRDKATRVEKQTAKNLIKVFVAAPATRPSTIGYYSTKQTSMQANTAQLLRPEISVSKNESEGIPAPTETSTLNETGTKESCAWPNGSGKQRWCFNSTEVQNMRQHILKFYNPEKNMTLTKTSVRIGQGLKYGSAFRPKKSKSFKVTEVFFKLIPEESPLKGRHFNTCAVVGNSGIVLNSSCGQEIDSMDFVIRCNLPQIEGYEKDVGSKANLTTMNPSVVKNNFGQWNNKTHTDYDRLLERLKQVGDQILYVPVLTSAFGEKYARVIIQIILQHNLSMETAFPPAGINKLMNKIWTEAGYKIVALRPSTGAHMYTLAATICDQIHMYGFYPFSEDTRGRALRHHYYDTKQMISHTANRTHNMPEEFRAFQKLHKRGALVLHTEPCH
;
A
#
# COMPACT_ATOMS: atom_id res chain seq x y z
N MET A 1 -53.29 -3.20 38.12
CA MET A 1 -52.08 -2.49 37.61
C MET A 1 -50.84 -3.22 38.09
N SER A 2 -50.15 -3.95 37.23
CA SER A 2 -48.87 -4.60 37.53
C SER A 2 -47.89 -4.29 36.39
N LEU A 3 -46.98 -3.35 36.63
CA LEU A 3 -45.90 -3.02 35.70
C LEU A 3 -44.69 -3.89 36.01
N LYS A 4 -44.42 -4.86 35.12
CA LYS A 4 -43.13 -5.53 35.01
C LYS A 4 -42.07 -4.52 34.56
N ARG A 5 -41.04 -4.28 35.38
CA ARG A 5 -39.76 -3.70 34.93
C ARG A 5 -38.78 -4.85 34.70
N THR A 6 -38.44 -5.10 33.43
CA THR A 6 -37.35 -5.96 33.01
C THR A 6 -36.02 -5.21 33.17
N CYS A 7 -35.05 -5.81 33.87
CA CYS A 7 -33.72 -5.25 34.07
C CYS A 7 -32.74 -5.80 33.01
N ASN A 8 -32.04 -4.90 32.33
CA ASN A 8 -31.08 -5.17 31.26
C ASN A 8 -29.72 -5.63 31.82
N THR A 9 -29.49 -6.94 31.93
CA THR A 9 -28.21 -7.56 32.33
C THR A 9 -27.17 -7.87 31.23
N PRO A 10 -27.37 -7.71 29.89
CA PRO A 10 -26.36 -8.17 28.91
C PRO A 10 -25.21 -7.18 28.61
N ARG A 11 -25.26 -5.92 29.09
CA ARG A 11 -24.21 -4.92 28.78
C ARG A 11 -22.97 -4.98 29.69
N LEU A 12 -23.09 -5.50 30.91
CA LEU A 12 -21.98 -5.51 31.88
C LEU A 12 -21.03 -6.70 31.68
N MET A 13 -21.57 -7.88 31.30
CA MET A 13 -20.75 -9.05 30.97
C MET A 13 -19.95 -8.88 29.66
N PHE A 14 -20.48 -8.08 28.72
CA PHE A 14 -19.81 -7.80 27.45
C PHE A 14 -18.57 -6.90 27.61
N MET A 15 -18.61 -5.95 28.55
CA MET A 15 -17.47 -5.08 28.88
C MET A 15 -16.37 -5.84 29.64
N ALA A 16 -16.74 -6.73 30.57
CA ALA A 16 -15.77 -7.53 31.33
C ALA A 16 -15.01 -8.54 30.45
N GLY A 17 -15.68 -9.13 29.46
CA GLY A 17 -15.04 -10.05 28.50
C GLY A 17 -14.04 -9.38 27.56
N MET A 18 -14.26 -8.11 27.19
CA MET A 18 -13.36 -7.37 26.28
C MET A 18 -12.04 -6.93 26.96
N VAL A 19 -12.05 -6.71 28.27
CA VAL A 19 -10.85 -6.32 29.02
C VAL A 19 -9.90 -7.51 29.23
N LEU A 20 -10.44 -8.72 29.46
CA LEU A 20 -9.64 -9.93 29.67
C LEU A 20 -8.86 -10.35 28.40
N LEU A 21 -9.45 -10.12 27.22
CA LEU A 21 -8.83 -10.39 25.92
C LEU A 21 -7.71 -9.41 25.55
N PHE A 22 -7.71 -8.20 26.12
CA PHE A 22 -6.73 -7.15 25.83
C PHE A 22 -5.41 -7.33 26.61
N VAL A 23 -5.45 -7.98 27.78
CA VAL A 23 -4.29 -8.18 28.66
C VAL A 23 -3.42 -9.37 28.22
N LEU A 24 -3.99 -10.36 27.54
CA LEU A 24 -3.29 -11.62 27.22
C LEU A 24 -2.46 -11.59 25.92
N ASN A 25 -2.38 -10.48 25.18
CA ASN A 25 -1.79 -10.46 23.82
C ASN A 25 -0.81 -9.29 23.51
N LEU A 26 -0.08 -8.76 24.49
CA LEU A 26 0.92 -7.70 24.25
C LEU A 26 2.35 -8.14 24.65
N PRO A 27 3.38 -7.82 23.84
CA PRO A 27 4.78 -8.14 24.16
C PRO A 27 5.33 -7.26 25.31
N MET A 28 6.10 -7.90 26.19
CA MET A 28 6.49 -7.49 27.55
C MET A 28 7.18 -6.12 27.74
N LEU A 29 7.66 -5.45 26.69
CA LEU A 29 8.42 -4.19 26.85
C LEU A 29 7.57 -2.91 26.84
N TYR A 30 6.29 -2.98 26.45
CA TYR A 30 5.39 -1.81 26.40
C TYR A 30 4.56 -1.60 27.69
N VAL A 31 4.75 -2.46 28.70
CA VAL A 31 3.81 -2.62 29.83
C VAL A 31 4.03 -1.61 30.96
N VAL A 32 5.23 -1.06 31.15
CA VAL A 32 5.51 -0.27 32.36
C VAL A 32 4.93 1.16 32.29
N TRP A 33 4.94 1.81 31.12
CA TRP A 33 4.50 3.20 31.00
C TRP A 33 2.97 3.37 30.85
N ARG A 34 2.30 2.43 30.19
CA ARG A 34 0.83 2.49 30.00
C ARG A 34 0.02 2.04 31.22
N GLN A 35 0.61 1.31 32.17
CA GLN A 35 -0.12 0.90 33.37
C GLN A 35 -0.43 2.12 34.27
N GLN A 36 0.52 3.04 34.50
CA GLN A 36 0.30 4.16 35.42
C GLN A 36 -0.80 5.13 34.96
N SER A 37 -0.87 5.45 33.66
CA SER A 37 -1.92 6.32 33.11
C SER A 37 -3.32 5.69 33.18
N MET A 38 -3.43 4.39 32.92
CA MET A 38 -4.71 3.68 32.95
C MET A 38 -5.27 3.55 34.38
N PHE A 39 -4.40 3.38 35.38
CA PHE A 39 -4.80 3.32 36.78
C PHE A 39 -5.30 4.67 37.32
N ALA A 40 -4.74 5.80 36.84
CA ALA A 40 -5.21 7.13 37.21
C ALA A 40 -6.61 7.44 36.62
N GLU A 41 -6.83 7.07 35.36
CA GLU A 41 -8.09 7.30 34.64
C GLU A 41 -9.22 6.40 35.16
N LEU A 42 -8.92 5.14 35.49
CA LEU A 42 -9.88 4.22 36.10
C LEU A 42 -10.24 4.64 37.54
N ARG A 43 -9.29 5.18 38.31
CA ARG A 43 -9.54 5.72 39.66
C ARG A 43 -10.38 7.00 39.61
N PHE A 44 -10.19 7.85 38.60
CA PHE A 44 -11.02 9.04 38.34
C PHE A 44 -12.48 8.66 38.01
N HIS A 45 -12.69 7.68 37.13
CA HIS A 45 -14.03 7.22 36.77
C HIS A 45 -14.74 6.46 37.90
N LEU A 46 -14.01 5.67 38.70
CA LEU A 46 -14.58 4.96 39.86
C LEU A 46 -14.98 5.91 41.00
N ASN A 47 -14.25 7.01 41.20
CA ASN A 47 -14.61 8.03 42.19
C ASN A 47 -15.87 8.80 41.78
N ASN A 48 -16.04 9.12 40.48
CA ASN A 48 -17.26 9.76 39.97
C ASN A 48 -18.50 8.85 39.97
N PHE A 49 -18.33 7.52 40.04
CA PHE A 49 -19.43 6.57 40.15
C PHE A 49 -20.03 6.48 41.56
N ARG A 50 -19.36 7.05 42.57
CA ARG A 50 -19.74 6.94 44.00
C ARG A 50 -21.02 7.71 44.36
N ASP A 51 -21.39 8.71 43.57
CA ASP A 51 -22.49 9.64 43.86
C ASP A 51 -23.85 9.26 43.25
N LYS A 52 -23.92 8.22 42.40
CA LYS A 52 -25.18 7.81 41.73
C LYS A 52 -25.53 6.32 41.83
N ALA A 53 -24.78 5.53 42.60
CA ALA A 53 -24.93 4.09 42.68
C ALA A 53 -25.79 3.60 43.87
N THR A 54 -26.61 2.58 43.62
CA THR A 54 -27.41 1.85 44.63
C THR A 54 -26.54 1.06 45.61
N ARG A 55 -27.10 0.65 46.76
CA ARG A 55 -26.38 -0.05 47.84
C ARG A 55 -25.72 -1.37 47.38
N VAL A 56 -26.29 -2.03 46.38
CA VAL A 56 -25.77 -3.28 45.77
C VAL A 56 -24.56 -3.00 44.88
N GLU A 57 -24.59 -1.94 44.07
CA GLU A 57 -23.49 -1.54 43.19
C GLU A 57 -22.26 -1.08 43.98
N LYS A 58 -22.47 -0.42 45.13
CA LYS A 58 -21.39 -0.05 46.07
C LYS A 58 -20.70 -1.28 46.70
N GLN A 59 -21.41 -2.39 46.88
CA GLN A 59 -20.83 -3.63 47.43
C GLN A 59 -20.03 -4.40 46.37
N THR A 60 -20.52 -4.44 45.12
CA THR A 60 -19.80 -5.04 43.99
C THR A 60 -18.49 -4.29 43.68
N ALA A 61 -18.50 -2.95 43.74
CA ALA A 61 -17.30 -2.13 43.58
C ALA A 61 -16.27 -2.35 44.71
N LYS A 62 -16.72 -2.49 45.96
CA LYS A 62 -15.83 -2.82 47.10
C LYS A 62 -15.19 -4.20 46.97
N ASN A 63 -15.91 -5.19 46.46
CA ASN A 63 -15.38 -6.53 46.24
C ASN A 63 -14.37 -6.56 45.08
N LEU A 64 -14.61 -5.80 44.00
CA LEU A 64 -13.65 -5.66 42.89
C LEU A 64 -12.35 -4.96 43.33
N ILE A 65 -12.44 -3.93 44.18
CA ILE A 65 -11.25 -3.26 44.74
C ILE A 65 -10.44 -4.21 45.64
N LYS A 66 -11.09 -5.09 46.41
CA LYS A 66 -10.39 -6.11 47.21
C LYS A 66 -9.62 -7.12 46.36
N VAL A 67 -10.15 -7.50 45.20
CA VAL A 67 -9.48 -8.42 44.26
C VAL A 67 -8.25 -7.76 43.61
N PHE A 68 -8.31 -6.45 43.32
CA PHE A 68 -7.19 -5.72 42.71
C PHE A 68 -6.08 -5.30 43.70
N VAL A 69 -6.37 -5.21 45.00
CA VAL A 69 -5.39 -4.84 46.05
C VAL A 69 -4.68 -6.05 46.67
N ALA A 70 -5.14 -7.28 46.40
CA ALA A 70 -4.60 -8.51 47.00
C ALA A 70 -3.53 -9.25 46.15
N ALA A 71 -3.07 -8.68 45.03
CA ALA A 71 -1.95 -9.27 44.28
C ALA A 71 -0.60 -8.83 44.91
N PRO A 72 0.26 -9.77 45.36
CA PRO A 72 1.50 -9.40 46.03
C PRO A 72 2.47 -8.75 45.03
N ALA A 73 2.96 -7.56 45.39
CA ALA A 73 4.13 -6.96 44.77
C ALA A 73 5.37 -7.71 45.24
N THR A 74 5.94 -8.58 44.40
CA THR A 74 7.30 -9.09 44.63
C THR A 74 8.28 -7.92 44.42
N ARG A 75 8.81 -7.38 45.51
CA ARG A 75 9.91 -6.40 45.51
C ARG A 75 11.23 -7.08 45.17
N PRO A 76 12.17 -6.37 44.51
CA PRO A 76 13.53 -6.85 44.34
C PRO A 76 14.31 -6.70 45.65
N SER A 77 14.91 -7.78 46.14
CA SER A 77 15.87 -7.76 47.23
C SER A 77 17.29 -7.69 46.69
N THR A 78 18.04 -6.68 47.13
CA THR A 78 19.49 -6.51 47.01
C THR A 78 20.27 -7.44 47.96
N ILE A 79 21.58 -7.56 47.69
CA ILE A 79 22.69 -8.28 48.39
C ILE A 79 22.94 -9.68 47.79
N GLY A 80 24.13 -10.04 47.29
CA GLY A 80 25.43 -9.37 47.32
C GLY A 80 26.47 -10.06 46.41
N TYR A 81 27.60 -9.36 46.24
CA TYR A 81 28.82 -9.81 45.56
C TYR A 81 29.35 -11.12 46.15
N TYR A 82 29.71 -12.09 45.30
CA TYR A 82 30.89 -12.94 45.50
C TYR A 82 31.45 -13.42 44.14
N SER A 83 32.74 -13.14 43.98
CA SER A 83 33.65 -13.70 42.98
C SER A 83 33.88 -15.19 43.22
N THR A 84 33.97 -16.02 42.16
CA THR A 84 35.19 -16.77 41.79
C THR A 84 34.94 -17.91 40.79
N LYS A 85 35.93 -18.06 39.90
CA LYS A 85 36.54 -19.28 39.34
C LYS A 85 35.85 -20.09 38.23
N GLN A 86 36.50 -19.98 37.07
CA GLN A 86 36.83 -21.02 36.10
C GLN A 86 37.19 -22.39 36.70
N THR A 87 36.67 -23.44 36.05
CA THR A 87 37.27 -24.77 35.78
C THR A 87 36.43 -25.42 34.67
N SER A 88 36.92 -25.43 33.42
CA SER A 88 37.65 -26.52 32.73
C SER A 88 36.88 -27.83 32.52
N MET A 89 36.56 -28.14 31.26
CA MET A 89 36.70 -29.49 30.70
C MET A 89 37.27 -29.40 29.27
N GLN A 90 38.43 -30.04 29.13
CA GLN A 90 39.25 -30.41 27.95
C GLN A 90 38.50 -31.40 27.02
N ALA A 91 38.89 -31.78 25.80
CA ALA A 91 39.96 -31.54 24.81
C ALA A 91 39.41 -32.08 23.45
N ASN A 92 39.91 -31.78 22.24
CA ASN A 92 41.15 -32.31 21.68
C ASN A 92 41.51 -31.64 20.33
N THR A 93 42.82 -31.59 20.12
CA THR A 93 43.59 -30.97 19.03
C THR A 93 43.76 -31.92 17.85
N ALA A 94 43.81 -31.40 16.62
CA ALA A 94 44.57 -32.00 15.52
C ALA A 94 45.08 -30.89 14.57
N GLN A 95 46.39 -30.78 14.49
CA GLN A 95 47.20 -29.88 13.68
C GLN A 95 47.71 -30.68 12.48
N LEU A 96 47.72 -30.14 11.25
CA LEU A 96 48.54 -30.67 10.15
C LEU A 96 48.78 -29.61 9.05
N LEU A 97 50.01 -29.09 9.07
CA LEU A 97 50.95 -28.75 7.99
C LEU A 97 50.50 -27.97 6.72
N ARG A 98 51.19 -26.83 6.52
CA ARG A 98 51.49 -26.21 5.22
C ARG A 98 52.67 -26.92 4.54
N PRO A 99 52.82 -26.76 3.22
CA PRO A 99 54.14 -26.59 2.61
C PRO A 99 54.30 -25.20 1.98
N GLU A 100 55.55 -24.75 2.05
CA GLU A 100 56.13 -23.54 1.47
C GLU A 100 56.32 -23.68 -0.05
N ILE A 101 56.17 -22.59 -0.79
CA ILE A 101 56.96 -22.34 -2.02
C ILE A 101 57.41 -20.88 -1.98
N SER A 102 58.71 -20.70 -2.22
CA SER A 102 59.47 -19.45 -2.14
C SER A 102 59.68 -18.79 -3.50
N VAL A 103 59.53 -17.46 -3.48
CA VAL A 103 60.41 -16.42 -4.08
C VAL A 103 60.55 -16.33 -5.62
N SER A 104 60.16 -15.17 -6.17
CA SER A 104 61.13 -14.23 -6.76
C SER A 104 60.60 -12.79 -6.75
N LYS A 105 61.47 -11.87 -6.32
CA LYS A 105 61.34 -10.42 -6.41
C LYS A 105 61.71 -9.98 -7.82
N ASN A 106 61.09 -8.92 -8.32
CA ASN A 106 61.77 -7.93 -9.15
C ASN A 106 61.14 -6.55 -8.90
N GLU A 107 62.03 -5.55 -8.80
CA GLU A 107 61.78 -4.17 -8.42
C GLU A 107 61.29 -3.31 -9.59
N SER A 108 60.56 -2.26 -9.20
CA SER A 108 60.32 -0.94 -9.82
C SER A 108 60.61 -0.69 -11.30
N GLU A 109 59.64 -0.05 -11.99
CA GLU A 109 59.89 1.13 -12.83
C GLU A 109 58.60 1.91 -13.21
N GLY A 110 58.68 3.24 -13.04
CA GLY A 110 58.07 4.35 -13.82
C GLY A 110 56.67 4.29 -14.45
N ILE A 111 55.83 5.27 -14.07
CA ILE A 111 54.63 5.78 -14.78
C ILE A 111 55.06 6.44 -16.12
N PRO A 112 54.32 6.29 -17.24
CA PRO A 112 53.31 7.30 -17.64
C PRO A 112 52.01 6.73 -18.24
N ALA A 113 50.86 7.35 -17.92
CA ALA A 113 49.71 7.40 -18.84
C ALA A 113 50.06 8.39 -19.97
N PRO A 114 49.69 8.15 -21.24
CA PRO A 114 48.34 8.45 -21.75
C PRO A 114 47.95 7.44 -22.88
N THR A 115 46.87 7.48 -23.66
CA THR A 115 46.10 8.57 -24.28
C THR A 115 44.88 7.91 -24.94
N GLU A 116 43.77 8.62 -24.96
CA GLU A 116 42.61 8.34 -25.78
C GLU A 116 42.94 8.35 -27.28
N THR A 117 42.29 7.47 -28.04
CA THR A 117 41.97 7.74 -29.45
C THR A 117 40.46 7.64 -29.64
N SER A 118 39.95 8.75 -30.15
CA SER A 118 38.56 9.15 -30.43
C SER A 118 37.71 8.16 -31.22
N THR A 119 36.39 8.24 -31.05
CA THR A 119 35.47 8.46 -32.19
C THR A 119 34.14 9.10 -31.73
N LEU A 120 33.78 10.16 -32.45
CA LEU A 120 32.58 11.03 -32.41
C LEU A 120 31.28 10.20 -32.64
N ASN A 121 30.04 10.59 -32.34
CA ASN A 121 29.37 11.89 -32.21
C ASN A 121 27.94 11.71 -31.62
N GLU A 122 27.34 12.84 -31.20
CA GLU A 122 25.90 13.16 -31.29
C GLU A 122 24.85 12.68 -30.25
N THR A 123 24.16 13.69 -29.71
CA THR A 123 22.87 13.75 -28.99
C THR A 123 22.83 13.48 -27.48
N GLY A 124 22.32 14.50 -26.76
CA GLY A 124 21.70 14.37 -25.45
C GLY A 124 22.66 14.47 -24.28
N THR A 125 22.72 15.66 -23.67
CA THR A 125 23.30 15.89 -22.34
C THR A 125 22.87 14.80 -21.35
N LYS A 126 23.75 13.83 -21.05
CA LYS A 126 23.70 13.12 -19.77
C LYS A 126 24.05 14.17 -18.72
N GLU A 127 23.05 14.74 -18.06
CA GLU A 127 23.29 15.45 -16.81
C GLU A 127 23.97 14.46 -15.85
N SER A 128 25.30 14.52 -15.74
CA SER A 128 26.04 13.72 -14.79
C SER A 128 25.73 14.28 -13.41
N CYS A 129 24.80 13.64 -12.72
CA CYS A 129 24.52 13.94 -11.33
C CYS A 129 25.73 13.57 -10.46
N ALA A 130 26.58 14.55 -10.14
CA ALA A 130 27.55 14.41 -9.07
C ALA A 130 26.81 14.53 -7.73
N TRP A 131 26.90 13.49 -6.89
CA TRP A 131 26.42 13.58 -5.50
C TRP A 131 27.27 14.62 -4.75
N PRO A 132 26.70 15.72 -4.23
CA PRO A 132 27.51 16.71 -3.55
C PRO A 132 28.04 16.14 -2.22
N ASN A 133 29.36 16.18 -2.05
CA ASN A 133 30.02 16.03 -0.76
C ASN A 133 29.81 17.33 0.06
N GLY A 134 28.64 17.48 0.69
CA GLY A 134 28.39 18.52 1.70
C GLY A 134 27.12 19.36 1.51
N SER A 135 26.41 19.56 2.63
CA SER A 135 25.35 20.52 3.07
C SER A 135 24.44 21.30 2.09
N GLY A 136 24.42 21.03 0.78
CA GLY A 136 23.39 21.52 -0.13
C GLY A 136 22.13 20.64 -0.11
N LYS A 137 20.94 21.22 -0.33
CA LYS A 137 19.73 20.43 -0.62
C LYS A 137 20.00 19.56 -1.84
N GLN A 138 20.11 18.25 -1.62
CA GLN A 138 20.39 17.25 -2.64
C GLN A 138 19.29 17.31 -3.71
N ARG A 139 19.64 17.73 -4.93
CA ARG A 139 18.74 17.67 -6.09
C ARG A 139 18.52 16.20 -6.42
N TRP A 140 17.27 15.83 -6.73
CA TRP A 140 16.97 14.47 -7.17
C TRP A 140 17.74 14.16 -8.46
N CYS A 141 18.19 12.91 -8.58
CA CYS A 141 19.03 12.45 -9.68
C CYS A 141 18.54 11.11 -10.21
N PHE A 142 18.36 11.03 -11.52
CA PHE A 142 17.96 9.80 -12.18
C PHE A 142 19.06 8.74 -12.10
N ASN A 143 18.71 7.52 -11.72
CA ASN A 143 19.63 6.39 -11.64
C ASN A 143 19.06 5.22 -12.44
N SER A 144 19.48 5.13 -13.70
CA SER A 144 19.04 4.08 -14.62
C SER A 144 19.37 2.68 -14.09
N THR A 145 20.50 2.49 -13.41
CA THR A 145 20.88 1.21 -12.80
C THR A 145 19.84 0.77 -11.75
N GLU A 146 19.37 1.68 -10.91
CA GLU A 146 18.35 1.38 -9.90
C GLU A 146 16.98 1.07 -10.52
N VAL A 147 16.60 1.79 -11.59
CA VAL A 147 15.41 1.45 -12.38
C VAL A 147 15.51 0.04 -12.95
N GLN A 148 16.63 -0.28 -13.61
CA GLN A 148 16.83 -1.60 -14.23
C GLN A 148 16.86 -2.70 -13.17
N ASN A 149 17.52 -2.49 -12.02
CA ASN A 149 17.51 -3.45 -10.92
C ASN A 149 16.10 -3.75 -10.44
N MET A 150 15.28 -2.71 -10.24
CA MET A 150 13.89 -2.90 -9.83
C MET A 150 13.05 -3.57 -10.92
N ARG A 151 13.22 -3.18 -12.18
CA ARG A 151 12.53 -3.80 -13.32
C ARG A 151 12.87 -5.29 -13.44
N GLN A 152 14.15 -5.65 -13.44
CA GLN A 152 14.60 -7.04 -13.50
C GLN A 152 14.11 -7.85 -12.30
N HIS A 153 14.09 -7.25 -11.10
CA HIS A 153 13.49 -7.88 -9.93
C HIS A 153 11.99 -8.16 -10.14
N ILE A 154 11.22 -7.18 -10.59
CA ILE A 154 9.78 -7.33 -10.84
C ILE A 154 9.52 -8.42 -11.90
N LEU A 155 10.25 -8.41 -13.01
CA LEU A 155 10.06 -9.35 -14.13
C LEU A 155 10.33 -10.82 -13.77
N LYS A 156 11.08 -11.11 -12.69
CA LYS A 156 11.22 -12.47 -12.14
C LYS A 156 9.89 -13.07 -11.66
N PHE A 157 8.91 -12.22 -11.32
CA PHE A 157 7.63 -12.64 -10.75
C PHE A 157 6.43 -12.22 -11.58
N TYR A 158 6.50 -11.04 -12.21
CA TYR A 158 5.39 -10.42 -12.93
C TYR A 158 5.69 -10.33 -14.42
N ASN A 159 4.93 -11.09 -15.21
CA ASN A 159 4.92 -10.99 -16.66
C ASN A 159 3.76 -10.05 -17.07
N PRO A 160 4.02 -8.86 -17.65
CA PRO A 160 2.97 -7.90 -17.98
C PRO A 160 1.96 -8.42 -19.02
N GLU A 161 2.35 -9.36 -19.89
CA GLU A 161 1.42 -9.95 -20.86
C GLU A 161 0.43 -10.93 -20.21
N LYS A 162 0.84 -11.61 -19.13
CA LYS A 162 0.03 -12.64 -18.45
C LYS A 162 -0.64 -12.17 -17.17
N ASN A 163 -0.04 -11.21 -16.48
CA ASN A 163 -0.47 -10.76 -15.15
C ASN A 163 -1.24 -9.44 -15.17
N MET A 164 -1.22 -8.70 -16.29
CA MET A 164 -2.05 -7.51 -16.46
C MET A 164 -3.53 -7.89 -16.67
N THR A 165 -3.79 -8.90 -17.50
CA THR A 165 -5.15 -9.30 -17.85
C THR A 165 -5.26 -10.80 -18.11
N LEU A 166 -6.45 -11.35 -17.86
CA LEU A 166 -6.91 -12.57 -18.50
C LEU A 166 -7.02 -12.33 -20.01
N THR A 167 -6.75 -13.38 -20.78
CA THR A 167 -7.00 -13.43 -22.23
C THR A 167 -8.12 -14.42 -22.55
N LYS A 168 -8.76 -14.30 -23.71
CA LYS A 168 -9.80 -15.26 -24.12
C LYS A 168 -9.29 -16.70 -24.19
N THR A 169 -8.02 -16.89 -24.53
CA THR A 169 -7.37 -18.22 -24.53
C THR A 169 -7.13 -18.79 -23.13
N SER A 170 -7.09 -17.94 -22.09
CA SER A 170 -6.85 -18.35 -20.70
C SER A 170 -8.10 -18.78 -19.94
N VAL A 171 -9.29 -18.57 -20.50
CA VAL A 171 -10.58 -18.87 -19.84
C VAL A 171 -11.60 -19.49 -20.78
N ARG A 172 -12.66 -20.08 -20.22
CA ARG A 172 -13.79 -20.63 -20.98
C ARG A 172 -15.11 -20.09 -20.44
N ILE A 173 -16.09 -19.90 -21.33
CA ILE A 173 -17.47 -19.57 -20.92
C ILE A 173 -17.99 -20.67 -19.96
N GLY A 174 -18.64 -20.26 -18.88
CA GLY A 174 -19.12 -21.14 -17.80
C GLY A 174 -18.10 -21.45 -16.70
N GLN A 175 -16.80 -21.20 -16.95
CA GLN A 175 -15.73 -21.44 -15.97
C GLN A 175 -15.95 -20.59 -14.71
N GLY A 176 -15.72 -21.19 -13.53
CA GLY A 176 -15.69 -20.47 -12.25
C GLY A 176 -14.27 -20.09 -11.86
N LEU A 177 -13.95 -18.80 -11.88
CA LEU A 177 -12.64 -18.27 -11.48
C LEU A 177 -12.60 -18.03 -9.97
N LYS A 178 -11.54 -18.49 -9.30
CA LYS A 178 -11.38 -18.32 -7.86
C LYS A 178 -11.02 -16.87 -7.51
N TYR A 179 -11.48 -16.39 -6.37
CA TYR A 179 -11.08 -15.08 -5.84
C TYR A 179 -9.73 -15.17 -5.12
N GLY A 180 -8.95 -14.08 -5.15
CA GLY A 180 -7.63 -14.01 -4.51
C GLY A 180 -7.64 -13.77 -2.99
N SER A 181 -8.78 -13.37 -2.40
CA SER A 181 -8.91 -13.06 -0.97
C SER A 181 -9.50 -14.23 -0.18
N ALA A 182 -8.84 -14.60 0.92
CA ALA A 182 -9.21 -15.72 1.81
C ALA A 182 -10.27 -15.38 2.88
N PHE A 183 -10.79 -14.14 2.96
CA PHE A 183 -11.81 -13.80 3.96
C PHE A 183 -13.12 -14.55 3.71
N ARG A 184 -13.29 -15.61 4.50
CA ARG A 184 -14.48 -16.47 4.65
C ARG A 184 -14.88 -17.21 3.37
N PRO A 185 -14.34 -18.41 3.14
CA PRO A 185 -14.95 -19.34 2.21
C PRO A 185 -16.26 -19.83 2.84
N LYS A 186 -17.37 -19.11 2.63
CA LYS A 186 -18.62 -19.85 2.44
C LYS A 186 -18.36 -20.67 1.18
N LYS A 187 -18.36 -22.01 1.31
CA LYS A 187 -18.05 -22.99 0.26
C LYS A 187 -18.36 -22.47 -1.16
N SER A 188 -17.39 -22.56 -2.07
CA SER A 188 -17.60 -22.54 -3.54
C SER A 188 -18.00 -21.22 -4.25
N LYS A 189 -17.85 -20.02 -3.66
CA LYS A 189 -18.11 -18.80 -4.45
C LYS A 189 -16.97 -18.53 -5.46
N SER A 190 -17.29 -18.56 -6.75
CA SER A 190 -16.39 -18.28 -7.87
C SER A 190 -16.98 -17.21 -8.78
N PHE A 191 -16.13 -16.44 -9.46
CA PHE A 191 -16.56 -15.51 -10.49
C PHE A 191 -16.85 -16.30 -11.78
N LYS A 192 -18.11 -16.42 -12.15
CA LYS A 192 -18.51 -17.13 -13.38
C LYS A 192 -18.22 -16.30 -14.62
N VAL A 193 -17.47 -16.88 -15.55
CA VAL A 193 -17.23 -16.33 -16.90
C VAL A 193 -18.50 -16.48 -17.71
N THR A 194 -19.24 -15.39 -17.88
CA THR A 194 -20.44 -15.34 -18.73
C THR A 194 -20.06 -14.93 -20.15
N GLU A 195 -20.95 -15.13 -21.13
CA GLU A 195 -20.76 -14.61 -22.49
C GLU A 195 -20.54 -13.10 -22.49
N VAL A 196 -21.33 -12.37 -21.68
CA VAL A 196 -21.22 -10.92 -21.49
C VAL A 196 -19.82 -10.53 -21.01
N PHE A 197 -19.29 -11.21 -19.98
CA PHE A 197 -17.93 -10.92 -19.51
C PHE A 197 -16.87 -11.30 -20.55
N PHE A 198 -17.04 -12.45 -21.20
CA PHE A 198 -16.10 -12.97 -22.19
C PHE A 198 -15.92 -12.03 -23.40
N LYS A 199 -16.96 -11.29 -23.80
CA LYS A 199 -16.88 -10.25 -24.85
C LYS A 199 -15.89 -9.14 -24.54
N LEU A 200 -15.66 -8.83 -23.26
CA LEU A 200 -14.74 -7.78 -22.82
C LEU A 200 -13.33 -8.32 -22.51
N ILE A 201 -13.14 -9.64 -22.47
CA ILE A 201 -11.79 -10.18 -22.25
C ILE A 201 -10.99 -10.02 -23.55
N PRO A 202 -9.80 -9.41 -23.53
CA PRO A 202 -9.03 -9.19 -24.73
C PRO A 202 -8.39 -10.49 -25.25
N GLU A 203 -8.03 -10.53 -26.53
CA GLU A 203 -7.31 -11.68 -27.12
C GLU A 203 -5.87 -11.77 -26.57
N GLU A 204 -5.24 -10.62 -26.38
CA GLU A 204 -3.89 -10.46 -25.82
C GLU A 204 -3.83 -9.26 -24.87
N SER A 205 -2.70 -9.08 -24.19
CA SER A 205 -2.55 -7.92 -23.31
C SER A 205 -2.53 -6.62 -24.12
N PRO A 206 -3.31 -5.58 -23.73
CA PRO A 206 -3.25 -4.24 -24.33
C PRO A 206 -1.85 -3.60 -24.34
N LEU A 207 -0.95 -4.05 -23.47
CA LEU A 207 0.42 -3.54 -23.35
C LEU A 207 1.47 -4.50 -23.90
N LYS A 208 1.07 -5.52 -24.67
CA LYS A 208 2.00 -6.47 -25.28
C LYS A 208 2.98 -5.74 -26.20
N GLY A 209 4.27 -5.94 -25.97
CA GLY A 209 5.35 -5.30 -26.75
C GLY A 209 5.40 -3.77 -26.64
N ARG A 210 4.69 -3.15 -25.69
CA ARG A 210 4.69 -1.70 -25.50
C ARG A 210 5.78 -1.28 -24.52
N HIS A 211 6.41 -0.15 -24.81
CA HIS A 211 7.42 0.46 -23.96
C HIS A 211 7.36 1.99 -24.14
N PHE A 212 7.65 2.74 -23.07
CA PHE A 212 7.50 4.20 -23.00
C PHE A 212 8.72 4.81 -22.31
N ASN A 213 9.12 6.02 -22.69
CA ASN A 213 10.27 6.67 -22.05
C ASN A 213 9.86 7.21 -20.68
N THR A 214 8.75 7.96 -20.63
CA THR A 214 8.26 8.59 -19.40
C THR A 214 6.83 8.17 -19.07
N CYS A 215 6.60 7.88 -17.80
CA CYS A 215 5.27 7.53 -17.31
C CYS A 215 4.90 8.31 -16.05
N ALA A 216 3.69 8.85 -16.04
CA ALA A 216 3.07 9.35 -14.82
C ALA A 216 2.18 8.26 -14.20
N VAL A 217 2.36 7.98 -12.92
CA VAL A 217 1.38 7.28 -12.10
C VAL A 217 0.74 8.31 -11.18
N VAL A 218 -0.57 8.54 -11.34
CA VAL A 218 -1.32 9.55 -10.62
C VAL A 218 -2.25 8.88 -9.61
N GLY A 219 -1.85 8.99 -8.34
CA GLY A 219 -2.66 8.67 -7.18
C GLY A 219 -3.62 9.81 -6.83
N ASN A 220 -4.47 9.58 -5.83
CA ASN A 220 -5.61 10.45 -5.59
C ASN A 220 -5.43 11.40 -4.41
N SER A 221 -4.28 11.41 -3.72
CA SER A 221 -4.08 12.22 -2.51
C SER A 221 -4.31 13.72 -2.74
N GLY A 222 -4.87 14.41 -1.75
CA GLY A 222 -5.05 15.86 -1.76
C GLY A 222 -3.76 16.69 -1.84
N ILE A 223 -2.59 16.06 -1.72
CA ILE A 223 -1.29 16.73 -1.88
C ILE A 223 -1.15 17.48 -3.22
N VAL A 224 -1.81 16.98 -4.28
CA VAL A 224 -1.75 17.55 -5.63
C VAL A 224 -2.54 18.85 -5.78
N LEU A 225 -3.40 19.21 -4.82
CA LEU A 225 -4.16 20.45 -4.91
C LEU A 225 -3.22 21.67 -4.86
N ASN A 226 -3.43 22.62 -5.75
CA ASN A 226 -2.61 23.81 -5.98
C ASN A 226 -1.14 23.49 -6.32
N SER A 227 -0.90 22.34 -6.95
CA SER A 227 0.43 21.93 -7.38
C SER A 227 0.78 22.45 -8.77
N SER A 228 -0.20 22.78 -9.61
CA SER A 228 -0.01 23.12 -11.03
C SER A 228 0.71 22.03 -11.85
N CYS A 229 0.70 20.78 -11.38
CA CYS A 229 1.39 19.67 -12.04
C CYS A 229 0.69 19.15 -13.30
N GLY A 230 -0.48 19.68 -13.67
CA GLY A 230 -1.28 19.12 -14.74
C GLY A 230 -0.58 19.12 -16.11
N GLN A 231 0.11 20.19 -16.45
CA GLN A 231 0.87 20.27 -17.71
C GLN A 231 2.04 19.27 -17.74
N GLU A 232 2.77 19.13 -16.63
CA GLU A 232 3.86 18.15 -16.53
C GLU A 232 3.33 16.71 -16.66
N ILE A 233 2.23 16.39 -15.98
CA ILE A 233 1.57 15.08 -16.08
C ILE A 233 1.16 14.78 -17.52
N ASP A 234 0.54 15.74 -18.21
CA ASP A 234 0.05 15.58 -19.57
C ASP A 234 1.19 15.46 -20.61
N SER A 235 2.39 15.95 -20.28
CA SER A 235 3.59 15.83 -21.12
C SER A 235 4.20 14.43 -21.14
N MET A 236 3.89 13.56 -20.17
CA MET A 236 4.46 12.21 -20.07
C MET A 236 3.93 11.31 -21.19
N ASP A 237 4.74 10.37 -21.70
CA ASP A 237 4.32 9.48 -22.80
C ASP A 237 3.08 8.66 -22.45
N PHE A 238 3.04 8.12 -21.22
CA PHE A 238 1.96 7.25 -20.74
C PHE A 238 1.49 7.63 -19.33
N VAL A 239 0.18 7.88 -19.17
CA VAL A 239 -0.40 8.31 -17.88
C VAL A 239 -1.35 7.25 -17.31
N ILE A 240 -1.03 6.79 -16.10
CA ILE A 240 -1.82 5.80 -15.33
C ILE A 240 -2.57 6.50 -14.21
N ARG A 241 -3.89 6.37 -14.16
CA ARG A 241 -4.76 6.97 -13.14
C ARG A 241 -5.40 5.93 -12.22
N CYS A 242 -5.54 6.29 -10.95
CA CYS A 242 -5.99 5.37 -9.91
C CYS A 242 -7.51 5.47 -9.60
N ASN A 243 -8.21 4.35 -9.65
CA ASN A 243 -9.57 4.16 -9.11
C ASN A 243 -10.64 5.10 -9.69
N LEU A 244 -10.66 5.28 -11.02
CA LEU A 244 -11.64 6.07 -11.76
C LEU A 244 -11.81 7.48 -11.16
N PRO A 245 -10.71 8.26 -11.07
CA PRO A 245 -10.69 9.50 -10.31
C PRO A 245 -11.50 10.60 -11.01
N GLN A 246 -11.84 11.65 -10.27
CA GLN A 246 -12.42 12.85 -10.88
C GLN A 246 -11.31 13.70 -11.49
N ILE A 247 -11.43 14.07 -12.76
CA ILE A 247 -10.46 14.92 -13.44
C ILE A 247 -11.04 16.32 -13.61
N GLU A 248 -12.29 16.40 -14.06
CA GLU A 248 -13.00 17.66 -14.30
C GLU A 248 -13.01 18.58 -13.08
N GLY A 249 -12.54 19.80 -13.29
CA GLY A 249 -12.36 20.84 -12.27
C GLY A 249 -11.01 20.79 -11.55
N TYR A 250 -10.13 19.85 -11.89
CA TYR A 250 -8.81 19.64 -11.27
C TYR A 250 -7.67 19.57 -12.29
N GLU A 251 -7.94 19.79 -13.58
CA GLU A 251 -7.00 19.59 -14.70
C GLU A 251 -5.71 20.37 -14.52
N LYS A 252 -5.77 21.59 -13.96
CA LYS A 252 -4.57 22.39 -13.65
C LYS A 252 -3.58 21.64 -12.76
N ASP A 253 -4.08 20.85 -11.81
CA ASP A 253 -3.28 20.16 -10.81
C ASP A 253 -2.96 18.72 -11.20
N VAL A 254 -3.91 18.02 -11.83
CA VAL A 254 -3.80 16.58 -12.10
C VAL A 254 -3.71 16.22 -13.57
N GLY A 255 -3.80 17.19 -14.48
CA GLY A 255 -3.79 16.98 -15.92
C GLY A 255 -5.09 16.35 -16.43
N SER A 256 -5.20 16.25 -17.74
CA SER A 256 -6.34 15.69 -18.48
C SER A 256 -6.01 14.36 -19.18
N LYS A 257 -4.73 14.12 -19.50
CA LYS A 257 -4.28 12.93 -20.22
C LYS A 257 -4.42 11.69 -19.34
N ALA A 258 -4.88 10.60 -19.95
CA ALA A 258 -4.84 9.28 -19.36
C ALA A 258 -4.74 8.25 -20.48
N ASN A 259 -3.99 7.18 -20.24
CA ASN A 259 -3.86 6.05 -21.16
C ASN A 259 -4.35 4.75 -20.50
N LEU A 260 -4.22 4.66 -19.18
CA LEU A 260 -4.78 3.58 -18.39
C LEU A 260 -5.45 4.15 -17.13
N THR A 261 -6.71 3.78 -16.92
CA THR A 261 -7.42 4.11 -15.69
C THR A 261 -7.80 2.82 -14.98
N THR A 262 -7.37 2.66 -13.73
CA THR A 262 -7.82 1.55 -12.90
C THR A 262 -9.18 1.84 -12.28
N MET A 263 -9.99 0.81 -12.05
CA MET A 263 -11.25 0.94 -11.33
C MET A 263 -11.46 -0.29 -10.44
N ASN A 264 -11.13 -0.17 -9.16
CA ASN A 264 -11.53 -1.18 -8.19
C ASN A 264 -13.07 -1.21 -8.09
N PRO A 265 -13.73 -2.39 -8.16
CA PRO A 265 -15.19 -2.46 -8.08
C PRO A 265 -15.81 -1.78 -6.84
N SER A 266 -15.07 -1.61 -5.75
CA SER A 266 -15.55 -0.86 -4.57
C SER A 266 -15.79 0.63 -4.83
N VAL A 267 -15.18 1.21 -5.87
CA VAL A 267 -15.39 2.62 -6.27
C VAL A 267 -16.88 2.89 -6.54
N VAL A 268 -17.56 1.95 -7.21
CA VAL A 268 -19.00 2.06 -7.48
C VAL A 268 -19.78 2.25 -6.17
N LYS A 269 -19.52 1.40 -5.17
CA LYS A 269 -20.17 1.50 -3.86
C LYS A 269 -19.85 2.82 -3.14
N ASN A 270 -18.58 3.21 -3.16
CA ASN A 270 -18.07 4.28 -2.32
C ASN A 270 -18.41 5.67 -2.87
N ASN A 271 -18.46 5.81 -4.20
CA ASN A 271 -18.55 7.11 -4.87
C ASN A 271 -19.88 7.30 -5.63
N PHE A 272 -20.53 6.21 -6.03
CA PHE A 272 -21.73 6.21 -6.86
C PHE A 272 -22.91 5.48 -6.18
N GLY A 273 -22.89 5.39 -4.85
CA GLY A 273 -24.06 5.05 -4.03
C GLY A 273 -24.49 3.57 -3.97
N GLN A 274 -25.52 3.32 -3.17
CA GLN A 274 -26.20 2.03 -3.08
C GLN A 274 -27.19 1.93 -4.24
N TRP A 275 -26.73 1.39 -5.37
CA TRP A 275 -27.50 1.01 -6.58
C TRP A 275 -28.93 0.47 -6.33
N ASN A 276 -29.19 -0.09 -5.14
CA ASN A 276 -30.49 -0.57 -4.72
C ASN A 276 -31.59 0.51 -4.66
N ASN A 277 -31.25 1.78 -4.41
CA ASN A 277 -32.25 2.86 -4.28
C ASN A 277 -32.58 3.57 -5.61
N LYS A 278 -31.89 3.24 -6.71
CA LYS A 278 -32.21 3.67 -8.09
C LYS A 278 -32.57 5.16 -8.25
N THR A 279 -31.87 6.08 -7.59
CA THR A 279 -31.94 7.47 -8.05
C THR A 279 -31.18 7.54 -9.39
N HIS A 280 -31.87 7.95 -10.46
CA HIS A 280 -31.30 8.04 -11.83
C HIS A 280 -29.93 8.74 -11.84
N THR A 281 -29.73 9.71 -10.94
CA THR A 281 -28.51 10.51 -10.79
C THR A 281 -27.23 9.73 -10.51
N ASP A 282 -27.27 8.62 -9.76
CA ASP A 282 -26.05 7.84 -9.44
C ASP A 282 -25.57 7.01 -10.62
N TYR A 283 -26.52 6.45 -11.37
CA TYR A 283 -26.24 5.73 -12.61
C TYR A 283 -25.69 6.68 -13.67
N ASP A 284 -26.35 7.83 -13.86
CA ASP A 284 -25.95 8.81 -14.87
C ASP A 284 -24.54 9.35 -14.60
N ARG A 285 -24.22 9.68 -13.34
CA ARG A 285 -22.85 10.09 -12.95
C ARG A 285 -21.81 9.00 -13.18
N LEU A 286 -22.15 7.73 -12.90
CA LEU A 286 -21.24 6.62 -13.17
C LEU A 286 -21.04 6.41 -14.67
N LEU A 287 -22.12 6.47 -15.46
CA LEU A 287 -22.06 6.35 -16.91
C LEU A 287 -21.25 7.49 -17.52
N GLU A 288 -21.47 8.73 -17.08
CA GLU A 288 -20.69 9.89 -17.50
C GLU A 288 -19.22 9.72 -17.15
N ARG A 289 -18.91 9.27 -15.92
CA ARG A 289 -17.54 8.99 -15.52
C ARG A 289 -16.90 7.88 -16.37
N LEU A 290 -17.65 6.86 -16.78
CA LEU A 290 -17.15 5.81 -17.68
C LEU A 290 -16.97 6.33 -19.11
N LYS A 291 -17.86 7.19 -19.60
CA LYS A 291 -17.69 7.85 -20.91
C LYS A 291 -16.42 8.70 -20.95
N GLN A 292 -16.09 9.38 -19.86
CA GLN A 292 -14.85 10.15 -19.71
C GLN A 292 -13.57 9.28 -19.76
N VAL A 293 -13.67 7.95 -19.57
CA VAL A 293 -12.53 7.04 -19.78
C VAL A 293 -12.17 6.95 -21.27
N GLY A 294 -13.12 7.18 -22.18
CA GLY A 294 -12.83 7.23 -23.62
C GLY A 294 -12.24 5.92 -24.16
N ASP A 295 -11.14 6.03 -24.90
CA ASP A 295 -10.39 4.95 -25.56
C ASP A 295 -9.25 4.37 -24.69
N GLN A 296 -9.17 4.76 -23.42
CA GLN A 296 -8.15 4.27 -22.49
C GLN A 296 -8.31 2.78 -22.18
N ILE A 297 -7.27 2.20 -21.56
CA ILE A 297 -7.37 0.89 -20.92
C ILE A 297 -8.05 1.03 -19.56
N LEU A 298 -9.21 0.42 -19.39
CA LEU A 298 -9.90 0.27 -18.10
C LEU A 298 -9.46 -1.02 -17.39
N TYR A 299 -8.59 -0.87 -16.38
CA TYR A 299 -8.09 -1.98 -15.58
C TYR A 299 -9.01 -2.26 -14.37
N VAL A 300 -9.68 -3.43 -14.35
CA VAL A 300 -10.70 -3.77 -13.36
C VAL A 300 -10.32 -5.07 -12.61
N PRO A 301 -9.86 -5.00 -11.35
CA PRO A 301 -9.43 -6.18 -10.60
C PRO A 301 -10.59 -7.01 -10.01
N VAL A 302 -11.40 -7.60 -10.89
CA VAL A 302 -12.65 -8.32 -10.56
C VAL A 302 -12.44 -9.55 -9.68
N LEU A 303 -11.28 -10.20 -9.75
CA LEU A 303 -10.96 -11.42 -9.00
C LEU A 303 -10.35 -11.15 -7.61
N THR A 304 -10.29 -9.90 -7.16
CA THR A 304 -9.72 -9.59 -5.85
C THR A 304 -10.59 -10.12 -4.71
N SER A 305 -11.91 -9.93 -4.79
CA SER A 305 -12.84 -10.30 -3.71
C SER A 305 -14.25 -10.50 -4.21
N ALA A 306 -14.93 -11.52 -3.67
CA ALA A 306 -16.31 -11.86 -3.99
C ALA A 306 -17.34 -10.78 -3.57
N PHE A 307 -16.96 -9.85 -2.70
CA PHE A 307 -17.80 -8.71 -2.32
C PHE A 307 -17.92 -7.67 -3.44
N GLY A 308 -16.89 -7.57 -4.30
CA GLY A 308 -16.84 -6.63 -5.42
C GLY A 308 -17.61 -7.08 -6.66
N GLU A 309 -17.97 -8.37 -6.74
CA GLU A 309 -18.52 -8.99 -7.96
C GLU A 309 -19.73 -8.26 -8.52
N LYS A 310 -20.70 -7.91 -7.67
CA LYS A 310 -21.93 -7.24 -8.11
C LYS A 310 -21.65 -5.89 -8.79
N TYR A 311 -20.66 -5.15 -8.29
CA TYR A 311 -20.27 -3.87 -8.87
C TYR A 311 -19.47 -4.05 -10.15
N ALA A 312 -18.60 -5.06 -10.22
CA ALA A 312 -17.91 -5.41 -11.45
C ALA A 312 -18.89 -5.78 -12.58
N ARG A 313 -19.91 -6.59 -12.27
CA ARG A 313 -20.94 -7.00 -13.24
C ARG A 313 -21.74 -5.82 -13.78
N VAL A 314 -22.06 -4.84 -12.93
CA VAL A 314 -22.69 -3.59 -13.35
C VAL A 314 -21.84 -2.85 -14.39
N ILE A 315 -20.55 -2.71 -14.15
CA ILE A 315 -19.68 -1.97 -15.07
C ILE A 315 -19.54 -2.70 -16.41
N ILE A 316 -19.33 -4.01 -16.37
CA ILE A 316 -19.31 -4.87 -17.58
C ILE A 316 -20.60 -4.68 -18.40
N GLN A 317 -21.76 -4.64 -17.73
CA GLN A 317 -23.04 -4.45 -18.38
C GLN A 317 -23.15 -3.05 -19.02
N ILE A 318 -22.74 -1.99 -18.31
CA ILE A 318 -22.78 -0.61 -18.82
C ILE A 318 -21.90 -0.45 -20.06
N ILE A 319 -20.67 -0.97 -20.02
CA ILE A 319 -19.72 -0.90 -21.15
C ILE A 319 -20.36 -1.46 -22.42
N LEU A 320 -20.98 -2.63 -22.33
CA LEU A 320 -21.61 -3.28 -23.49
C LEU A 320 -22.93 -2.63 -23.91
N GLN A 321 -23.76 -2.21 -22.96
CA GLN A 321 -25.05 -1.58 -23.27
C GLN A 321 -24.91 -0.24 -23.97
N HIS A 322 -23.89 0.54 -23.60
CA HIS A 322 -23.62 1.86 -24.15
C HIS A 322 -22.52 1.86 -25.21
N ASN A 323 -22.03 0.68 -25.60
CA ASN A 323 -20.98 0.51 -26.60
C ASN A 323 -19.76 1.42 -26.33
N LEU A 324 -19.28 1.42 -25.08
CA LEU A 324 -18.18 2.29 -24.68
C LEU A 324 -16.86 1.80 -25.30
N SER A 325 -16.02 2.73 -25.76
CA SER A 325 -14.85 2.46 -26.61
C SER A 325 -13.60 1.93 -25.90
N MET A 326 -13.57 1.94 -24.57
CA MET A 326 -12.38 1.55 -23.80
C MET A 326 -11.98 0.09 -24.02
N GLU A 327 -10.68 -0.15 -24.06
CA GLU A 327 -10.14 -1.49 -23.87
C GLU A 327 -10.26 -1.91 -22.40
N THR A 328 -10.45 -3.19 -22.13
CA THR A 328 -10.60 -3.69 -20.75
C THR A 328 -9.50 -4.67 -20.37
N ALA A 329 -8.98 -4.52 -19.15
CA ALA A 329 -7.99 -5.42 -18.57
C ALA A 329 -8.48 -5.99 -17.23
N PHE A 330 -8.51 -7.31 -17.11
CA PHE A 330 -9.00 -8.02 -15.92
C PHE A 330 -7.88 -8.88 -15.33
N PRO A 331 -7.11 -8.42 -14.34
CA PRO A 331 -5.98 -9.18 -13.81
C PRO A 331 -6.43 -10.52 -13.20
N PRO A 332 -5.60 -11.57 -13.33
CA PRO A 332 -5.89 -12.88 -12.77
C PRO A 332 -5.93 -12.88 -11.24
N ALA A 333 -6.49 -13.95 -10.67
CA ALA A 333 -6.52 -14.15 -9.23
C ALA A 333 -5.10 -14.26 -8.64
N GLY A 334 -4.96 -13.93 -7.36
CA GLY A 334 -3.67 -14.03 -6.65
C GLY A 334 -2.73 -12.85 -6.85
N ILE A 335 -3.13 -11.84 -7.64
CA ILE A 335 -2.29 -10.65 -7.91
C ILE A 335 -1.83 -9.91 -6.64
N ASN A 336 -2.65 -9.85 -5.58
CA ASN A 336 -2.24 -9.24 -4.31
C ASN A 336 -1.13 -10.03 -3.60
N LYS A 337 -1.20 -11.38 -3.65
CA LYS A 337 -0.16 -12.25 -3.08
C LYS A 337 1.14 -12.08 -3.87
N LEU A 338 1.03 -12.00 -5.19
CA LEU A 338 2.17 -11.73 -6.08
C LEU A 338 2.81 -10.37 -5.77
N MET A 339 2.02 -9.31 -5.64
CA MET A 339 2.54 -7.99 -5.27
C MET A 339 3.22 -7.98 -3.91
N ASN A 340 2.60 -8.57 -2.88
CA ASN A 340 3.25 -8.71 -1.58
C ASN A 340 4.63 -9.38 -1.71
N LYS A 341 4.70 -10.50 -2.44
CA LYS A 341 5.96 -11.24 -2.68
C LYS A 341 7.01 -10.36 -3.35
N ILE A 342 6.68 -9.71 -4.47
CA ILE A 342 7.58 -8.83 -5.23
C ILE A 342 8.21 -7.79 -4.32
N TRP A 343 7.39 -7.06 -3.57
CA TRP A 343 7.91 -5.97 -2.76
C TRP A 343 8.66 -6.46 -1.51
N THR A 344 8.24 -7.57 -0.89
CA THR A 344 8.97 -8.14 0.24
C THR A 344 10.33 -8.68 -0.15
N GLU A 345 10.44 -9.35 -1.29
CA GLU A 345 11.71 -9.90 -1.77
C GLU A 345 12.66 -8.79 -2.27
N ALA A 346 12.14 -7.62 -2.62
CA ALA A 346 12.94 -6.41 -2.86
C ALA A 346 13.39 -5.71 -1.54
N GLY A 347 13.04 -6.25 -0.37
CA GLY A 347 13.42 -5.70 0.93
C GLY A 347 12.50 -4.58 1.46
N TYR A 348 11.33 -4.37 0.85
CA TYR A 348 10.36 -3.38 1.29
C TYR A 348 9.30 -3.97 2.21
N LYS A 349 9.01 -3.29 3.32
CA LYS A 349 8.05 -3.73 4.35
C LYS A 349 6.62 -3.26 4.05
N ILE A 350 6.16 -3.36 2.81
CA ILE A 350 4.79 -2.96 2.44
C ILE A 350 3.74 -4.05 2.75
N VAL A 351 4.10 -5.04 3.57
CA VAL A 351 3.25 -6.20 3.87
C VAL A 351 1.93 -5.72 4.43
N ALA A 352 0.90 -5.88 3.63
CA ALA A 352 -0.46 -5.57 3.97
C ALA A 352 -1.37 -6.71 3.52
N LEU A 353 -2.59 -6.70 4.04
CA LEU A 353 -3.61 -7.63 3.59
C LEU A 353 -3.87 -7.49 2.09
N ARG A 354 -3.75 -6.26 1.59
CA ARG A 354 -3.83 -5.92 0.17
C ARG A 354 -2.86 -4.77 -0.10
N PRO A 355 -1.93 -4.87 -1.06
CA PRO A 355 -1.21 -3.70 -1.57
C PRO A 355 -2.17 -2.68 -2.19
N SER A 356 -1.85 -1.40 -2.12
CA SER A 356 -2.71 -0.37 -2.74
C SER A 356 -2.72 -0.46 -4.26
N THR A 357 -3.75 0.07 -4.91
CA THR A 357 -3.77 0.23 -6.38
C THR A 357 -2.51 0.94 -6.87
N GLY A 358 -2.01 1.90 -6.10
CA GLY A 358 -0.79 2.63 -6.38
C GLY A 358 0.47 1.76 -6.46
N ALA A 359 0.65 0.84 -5.49
CA ALA A 359 1.75 -0.11 -5.53
C ALA A 359 1.66 -1.07 -6.73
N HIS A 360 0.44 -1.51 -7.10
CA HIS A 360 0.23 -2.30 -8.30
C HIS A 360 0.62 -1.53 -9.58
N MET A 361 0.24 -0.25 -9.67
CA MET A 361 0.48 0.55 -10.86
C MET A 361 1.94 0.98 -11.00
N TYR A 362 2.65 1.21 -9.90
CA TYR A 362 4.11 1.31 -9.95
C TYR A 362 4.74 0.03 -10.51
N THR A 363 4.35 -1.15 -10.00
CA THR A 363 4.89 -2.42 -10.48
C THR A 363 4.65 -2.60 -11.99
N LEU A 364 3.45 -2.27 -12.48
CA LEU A 364 3.16 -2.30 -13.92
C LEU A 364 4.04 -1.30 -14.69
N ALA A 365 4.07 -0.03 -14.28
CA ALA A 365 4.86 1.01 -14.93
C ALA A 365 6.35 0.63 -15.02
N ALA A 366 6.93 0.05 -13.96
CA ALA A 366 8.33 -0.38 -13.98
C ALA A 366 8.64 -1.46 -15.03
N THR A 367 7.64 -2.20 -15.52
CA THR A 367 7.84 -3.18 -16.61
C THR A 367 7.80 -2.57 -18.01
N ILE A 368 7.27 -1.35 -18.16
CA ILE A 368 7.00 -0.74 -19.48
C ILE A 368 7.55 0.69 -19.63
N CYS A 369 8.16 1.28 -18.61
CA CYS A 369 8.57 2.69 -18.60
C CYS A 369 10.01 2.86 -18.13
N ASP A 370 10.81 3.71 -18.80
CA ASP A 370 12.19 4.03 -18.39
C ASP A 370 12.29 5.00 -17.22
N GLN A 371 11.38 5.96 -17.14
CA GLN A 371 11.31 6.90 -16.04
C GLN A 371 9.87 6.99 -15.51
N ILE A 372 9.73 6.89 -14.20
CA ILE A 372 8.43 6.85 -13.53
C ILE A 372 8.30 8.05 -12.62
N HIS A 373 7.29 8.88 -12.86
CA HIS A 373 6.90 10.01 -12.05
C HIS A 373 5.62 9.65 -11.28
N MET A 374 5.63 9.82 -9.97
CA MET A 374 4.49 9.51 -9.11
C MET A 374 3.93 10.78 -8.49
N TYR A 375 2.65 11.06 -8.75
CA TYR A 375 1.92 12.24 -8.25
C TYR A 375 0.75 11.78 -7.38
N GLY A 376 0.41 12.51 -6.31
CA GLY A 376 -0.75 12.16 -5.49
C GLY A 376 -0.57 10.91 -4.63
N PHE A 377 0.68 10.56 -4.30
CA PHE A 377 1.05 9.47 -3.39
C PHE A 377 1.51 10.04 -2.06
N TYR A 378 0.56 10.45 -1.22
CA TYR A 378 0.85 11.02 0.10
C TYR A 378 -0.24 10.63 1.09
N PRO A 379 0.03 9.71 2.05
CA PRO A 379 -1.00 9.08 2.86
C PRO A 379 -1.27 9.79 4.20
N PHE A 380 -0.85 11.04 4.34
CA PHE A 380 -0.98 11.81 5.57
C PHE A 380 -1.99 12.95 5.41
N SER A 381 -2.56 13.39 6.53
CA SER A 381 -3.58 14.44 6.59
C SER A 381 -3.00 15.86 6.55
N GLU A 382 -1.69 16.01 6.53
CA GLU A 382 -1.00 17.30 6.57
C GLU A 382 0.32 17.19 5.79
N ASP A 383 0.64 18.21 4.98
CA ASP A 383 1.91 18.26 4.26
C ASP A 383 3.07 18.76 5.14
N THR A 384 4.29 18.76 4.59
CA THR A 384 5.51 19.20 5.27
C THR A 384 5.50 20.68 5.70
N ARG A 385 4.55 21.48 5.20
CA ARG A 385 4.37 22.91 5.49
C ARG A 385 3.19 23.18 6.43
N GLY A 386 2.56 22.13 6.98
CA GLY A 386 1.43 22.28 7.89
C GLY A 386 0.08 22.47 7.20
N ARG A 387 0.00 22.31 5.87
CA ARG A 387 -1.28 22.45 5.15
C ARG A 387 -2.10 21.18 5.33
N ALA A 388 -3.30 21.33 5.89
CA ALA A 388 -4.27 20.24 5.99
C ALA A 388 -4.65 19.71 4.60
N LEU A 389 -4.58 18.39 4.44
CA LEU A 389 -4.85 17.68 3.20
C LEU A 389 -6.18 16.92 3.27
N ARG A 390 -6.79 16.79 2.10
CA ARG A 390 -7.92 15.87 1.89
C ARG A 390 -7.40 14.48 1.57
N HIS A 391 -8.19 13.44 1.88
CA HIS A 391 -7.76 12.06 1.59
C HIS A 391 -7.68 11.85 0.08
N HIS A 392 -8.72 12.28 -0.65
CA HIS A 392 -8.65 12.50 -2.09
C HIS A 392 -8.73 13.98 -2.45
N TYR A 393 -8.07 14.39 -3.54
CA TYR A 393 -8.11 15.78 -4.01
C TYR A 393 -9.53 16.24 -4.41
N TYR A 394 -10.38 15.32 -4.83
CA TYR A 394 -11.79 15.55 -5.17
C TYR A 394 -12.77 15.36 -4.01
N ASP A 395 -12.30 15.04 -2.79
CA ASP A 395 -13.19 14.96 -1.63
C ASP A 395 -13.67 16.37 -1.24
N THR A 396 -14.89 16.49 -0.72
CA THR A 396 -15.43 17.77 -0.23
C THR A 396 -15.06 18.07 1.22
N LYS A 397 -14.66 17.06 1.99
CA LYS A 397 -14.27 17.16 3.40
C LYS A 397 -12.77 16.90 3.57
N GLN A 398 -12.16 17.57 4.55
CA GLN A 398 -10.78 17.30 4.93
C GLN A 398 -10.64 15.89 5.51
N MET A 399 -9.42 15.35 5.40
CA MET A 399 -9.10 14.05 5.96
C MET A 399 -9.16 14.15 7.49
N ILE A 400 -10.19 13.58 8.10
CA ILE A 400 -10.15 13.31 9.54
C ILE A 400 -9.09 12.24 9.71
N SER A 401 -8.02 12.55 10.46
CA SER A 401 -6.93 11.64 10.83
C SER A 401 -7.44 10.19 10.90
N HIS A 402 -7.01 9.35 9.96
CA HIS A 402 -7.59 8.01 9.83
C HIS A 402 -7.25 7.20 11.07
N THR A 403 -8.31 6.80 11.78
CA THR A 403 -8.38 5.44 12.31
C THR A 403 -8.08 4.48 11.15
N ALA A 404 -6.84 4.01 11.12
CA ALA A 404 -6.29 2.89 10.35
C ALA A 404 -7.29 2.20 9.41
N ASN A 405 -7.26 2.52 8.11
CA ASN A 405 -7.79 1.60 7.11
C ASN A 405 -6.88 0.36 7.12
N ARG A 406 -7.18 -0.62 8.00
CA ARG A 406 -6.35 -1.81 8.29
C ARG A 406 -6.12 -2.73 7.08
N THR A 407 -6.63 -2.38 5.91
CA THR A 407 -6.54 -3.16 4.67
C THR A 407 -5.20 -2.96 3.95
N HIS A 408 -4.67 -1.73 3.97
CA HIS A 408 -3.46 -1.31 3.27
C HIS A 408 -2.46 -0.73 4.28
N ASN A 409 -1.16 -0.81 3.99
CA ASN A 409 -0.12 -0.15 4.79
C ASN A 409 0.46 1.04 4.00
N MET A 410 -0.40 2.01 3.71
CA MET A 410 -0.04 3.18 2.89
C MET A 410 1.18 3.95 3.42
N PRO A 411 1.39 4.13 4.74
CA PRO A 411 2.61 4.75 5.24
C PRO A 411 3.89 3.97 4.92
N GLU A 412 3.88 2.63 4.97
CA GLU A 412 5.05 1.84 4.56
C GLU A 412 5.23 1.83 3.04
N GLU A 413 4.14 1.82 2.26
CA GLU A 413 4.22 1.99 0.80
C GLU A 413 4.85 3.33 0.44
N PHE A 414 4.41 4.42 1.08
CA PHE A 414 5.01 5.74 0.90
C PHE A 414 6.50 5.76 1.27
N ARG A 415 6.89 5.13 2.40
CA ARG A 415 8.31 4.99 2.76
C ARG A 415 9.10 4.21 1.71
N ALA A 416 8.51 3.19 1.09
CA ALA A 416 9.14 2.46 0.00
C ALA A 416 9.35 3.36 -1.24
N PHE A 417 8.33 4.13 -1.65
CA PHE A 417 8.45 5.10 -2.75
C PHE A 417 9.48 6.19 -2.44
N GLN A 418 9.55 6.70 -1.20
CA GLN A 418 10.59 7.65 -0.80
C GLN A 418 12.00 7.07 -0.90
N LYS A 419 12.20 5.79 -0.54
CA LYS A 419 13.50 5.13 -0.70
C LYS A 419 13.89 4.97 -2.17
N LEU A 420 12.93 4.57 -3.01
CA LEU A 420 13.14 4.48 -4.47
C LEU A 420 13.45 5.87 -5.06
N HIS A 421 12.75 6.91 -4.61
CA HIS A 421 13.02 8.29 -4.99
C HIS A 421 14.44 8.71 -4.65
N LYS A 422 14.87 8.51 -3.39
CA LYS A 422 16.24 8.84 -2.95
C LYS A 422 17.33 8.09 -3.71
N ARG A 423 17.02 6.90 -4.23
CA ARG A 423 17.95 6.08 -5.03
C ARG A 423 17.92 6.44 -6.53
N GLY A 424 17.03 7.33 -6.96
CA GLY A 424 16.89 7.72 -8.37
C GLY A 424 16.07 6.75 -9.23
N ALA A 425 15.35 5.79 -8.61
CA ALA A 425 14.55 4.80 -9.32
C ALA A 425 13.15 5.31 -9.73
N LEU A 426 12.67 6.38 -9.11
CA LEU A 426 11.43 7.08 -9.48
C LEU A 426 11.49 8.54 -9.02
N VAL A 427 10.64 9.40 -9.59
CA VAL A 427 10.39 10.75 -9.06
C VAL A 427 9.11 10.71 -8.24
N LEU A 428 9.17 11.08 -6.96
CA LEU A 428 8.00 11.18 -6.09
C LEU A 428 7.69 12.65 -5.86
N HIS A 429 6.61 13.12 -6.48
CA HIS A 429 6.18 14.52 -6.41
C HIS A 429 5.32 14.76 -5.17
N THR A 430 5.83 15.58 -4.26
CA THR A 430 5.11 16.03 -3.05
C THR A 430 5.05 17.54 -2.92
N GLU A 431 5.60 18.27 -3.88
CA GLU A 431 5.64 19.74 -3.94
C GLU A 431 5.00 20.21 -5.26
N PRO A 432 4.67 21.50 -5.40
CA PRO A 432 4.19 22.07 -6.66
C PRO A 432 5.19 21.87 -7.81
N CYS A 433 4.66 21.70 -9.02
CA CYS A 433 5.44 21.66 -10.26
C CYS A 433 5.66 23.10 -10.78
N HIS A 434 6.66 23.26 -11.65
CA HIS A 434 7.14 24.57 -12.13
C HIS A 434 7.07 24.68 -13.65
#